data_AF-A0AAQ0HCK0-F1
#
_entry.id   AF-A0AAQ0HCK0-F1
#
_cell.length_a   1.000
_cell.length_b   1.000
_cell.length_c   1.000
_cell.angle_alpha   90.00
_cell.angle_beta   90.00
_cell.angle_gamma   90.00
#
_symmetry.space_group_name_H-M   'P 1'
#
loop_
_entity.id
_entity.type
_entity.pdbx_description
1 polymer ?
#
loop_
_entity_poly.entity_id
_entity_poly.type
_entity_poly.pdbx_seq_one_letter_code
_entity_poly.pdbx_strand_id
1 'polypeptide(L)' 'MSHVAASSSPEHLLHTSFFNDWTNEHVAGYQPRSRNGRGAAPAGPGLGITVDRALLGAPVASFP' A
#
# COMPACT_ATOMS: atom_id res chain seq x y z
N MET A 1 1.56 5.00 1.67
CA MET A 1 2.33 5.95 0.83
C MET A 1 1.53 6.46 -0.37
N SER A 2 0.96 5.59 -1.21
CA SER A 2 0.40 6.00 -2.50
C SER A 2 -0.75 7.02 -2.44
N HIS A 3 -1.65 6.94 -1.46
CA HIS A 3 -2.71 7.94 -1.29
C HIS A 3 -2.16 9.34 -0.99
N VAL A 4 -1.23 9.45 -0.04
CA VAL A 4 -0.61 10.73 0.31
C VAL A 4 0.15 11.30 -0.89
N ALA A 5 0.96 10.48 -1.57
CA ALA A 5 1.69 10.92 -2.77
C ALA A 5 0.76 11.36 -3.90
N ALA A 6 -0.36 10.66 -4.11
CA ALA A 6 -1.35 11.01 -5.13
C ALA A 6 -2.17 12.27 -4.78
N SER A 7 -2.26 12.62 -3.49
CA SER A 7 -2.92 13.86 -3.04
C SER A 7 -2.00 15.09 -3.04
N SER A 8 -0.70 14.90 -3.24
CA SER A 8 0.25 16.01 -3.35
C SER A 8 0.25 16.58 -4.77
N SER A 9 0.30 17.91 -4.89
CA SER A 9 0.57 18.53 -6.20
C SER A 9 1.95 18.05 -6.73
N PRO A 10 2.09 17.82 -8.05
CA PRO A 10 3.33 17.29 -8.63
C PRO A 10 4.58 18.09 -8.29
N GLU A 11 4.48 19.42 -8.21
CA GLU A 11 5.57 20.34 -7.87
C GLU A 11 6.07 20.22 -6.42
N HIS A 12 5.29 19.60 -5.54
CA HIS A 12 5.62 19.39 -4.12
C HIS A 12 5.96 17.93 -3.80
N LEU A 13 5.92 17.02 -4.78
CA LEU A 13 6.24 15.61 -4.59
C LEU A 13 7.67 15.32 -5.07
N LEU A 14 8.62 15.24 -4.14
CA LEU A 14 10.00 14.86 -4.46
C LEU A 14 10.12 13.40 -4.92
N HIS A 15 9.56 12.46 -4.15
CA HIS A 15 9.62 11.01 -4.43
C HIS A 15 8.61 10.22 -3.59
N THR A 16 8.25 9.02 -4.04
CA THR A 16 7.53 8.01 -3.23
C THR A 16 8.07 6.61 -3.49
N SER A 17 8.27 5.83 -2.42
CA SER A 17 8.75 4.45 -2.51
C SER A 17 7.60 3.44 -2.46
N PHE A 18 7.64 2.43 -3.33
CA PHE A 18 6.74 1.28 -3.29
C PHE A 18 7.42 0.13 -2.55
N PHE A 19 7.43 0.19 -1.21
CA PHE A 19 8.17 -0.76 -0.37
C PHE A 19 7.78 -2.22 -0.59
N ASN A 20 6.51 -2.46 -0.94
CA ASN A 20 6.01 -3.80 -1.24
C ASN A 20 6.61 -4.40 -2.51
N ASP A 21 7.28 -3.64 -3.38
CA ASP A 21 8.05 -4.20 -4.51
C ASP A 21 9.35 -4.89 -4.07
N TRP A 22 9.80 -4.66 -2.84
CA TRP A 22 10.99 -5.29 -2.27
C TRP A 22 10.67 -6.29 -1.14
N THR A 23 9.39 -6.50 -0.83
CA THR A 23 8.95 -7.46 0.19
C THR A 23 8.46 -8.72 -0.50
N ASN A 24 8.85 -9.90 -0.02
CA ASN A 24 8.38 -11.17 -0.59
C ASN A 24 6.90 -11.42 -0.26
N GLU A 25 6.48 -11.06 0.95
CA GLU A 25 5.12 -11.23 1.42
C GLU A 25 4.21 -10.10 0.93
N HIS A 26 3.01 -10.48 0.52
CA HIS A 26 2.05 -9.57 -0.09
C HIS A 26 0.67 -9.71 0.57
N VAL A 27 0.60 -9.34 1.85
CA VAL A 27 -0.60 -9.50 2.71
C VAL A 27 -1.86 -8.80 2.21
N ALA A 28 -1.75 -7.95 1.18
CA ALA A 28 -2.87 -7.25 0.57
C ALA A 28 -2.78 -7.27 -0.97
N GLY A 29 -2.59 -8.45 -1.56
CA GLY A 29 -2.70 -8.66 -3.01
C GLY A 29 -1.63 -7.95 -3.86
N TYR A 30 -0.47 -7.68 -3.26
CA TYR A 30 0.66 -6.96 -3.86
C TYR A 30 0.27 -5.58 -4.43
N GLN A 31 -0.61 -4.87 -3.71
CA GLN A 31 -1.03 -3.50 -4.05
C GLN A 31 -0.82 -2.54 -2.89
N PRO A 32 -0.63 -1.23 -3.17
CA PRO A 32 -0.33 -0.64 -4.48
C PRO A 32 1.13 -0.92 -4.88
N ARG A 33 1.43 -1.18 -6.15
CA ARG A 33 2.80 -1.47 -6.63
C ARG A 33 3.26 -0.53 -7.74
N SER A 34 4.58 -0.42 -7.94
CA SER A 34 5.09 0.31 -9.08
C SER A 34 4.98 -0.48 -10.38
N ARG A 35 4.87 0.25 -11.49
CA ARG A 35 4.99 -0.21 -12.88
C ARG A 35 5.83 0.81 -13.62
N ASN A 36 6.96 0.39 -14.18
CA ASN A 36 7.91 1.28 -14.87
C ASN A 36 8.32 2.49 -14.00
N GLY A 37 8.59 2.26 -12.70
CA GLY A 37 9.02 3.30 -11.76
C GLY A 37 7.94 4.28 -11.31
N ARG A 38 6.66 4.05 -11.65
CA ARG A 38 5.52 4.90 -11.25
C ARG A 38 4.41 4.06 -10.63
N GLY A 39 3.53 4.69 -9.87
CA GLY A 39 2.32 4.01 -9.41
C GLY A 39 1.21 5.00 -9.07
N ALA A 40 0.06 4.46 -8.67
CA ALA A 40 -1.14 5.21 -8.36
C ALA A 40 -1.73 4.74 -7.03
N ALA A 41 -2.53 5.59 -6.41
CA ALA A 41 -3.36 5.19 -5.28
C ALA A 41 -4.48 4.23 -5.74
N PRO A 42 -4.83 3.21 -4.94
CA PRO A 42 -6.03 2.40 -5.20
C PRO A 42 -7.29 3.26 -5.28
N ALA A 43 -8.20 2.94 -6.20
CA ALA A 43 -9.44 3.71 -6.42
C ALA A 43 -10.60 3.32 -5.48
N GLY A 44 -10.46 2.23 -4.71
CA GLY A 44 -11.47 1.79 -3.77
C GLY A 44 -11.58 2.69 -2.53
N PRO A 45 -12.70 2.63 -1.77
CA PRO A 45 -12.89 3.45 -0.57
C PRO A 45 -11.78 3.27 0.48
N GLY A 46 -11.50 4.33 1.23
CA GLY A 46 -10.45 4.34 2.25
C GLY A 46 -9.08 4.05 1.63
N LEU A 47 -8.37 3.05 2.15
CA LEU A 47 -7.09 2.63 1.58
C LEU A 47 -7.24 1.83 0.28
N GLY A 48 -8.44 1.33 -0.04
CA GLY A 48 -8.72 0.57 -1.25
C GLY A 48 -7.96 -0.77 -1.35
N ILE A 49 -7.62 -1.37 -0.21
CA ILE A 49 -6.96 -2.69 -0.13
C ILE A 49 -7.83 -3.68 0.64
N THR A 50 -7.66 -4.97 0.33
CA THR A 50 -8.22 -6.08 1.10
C THR A 50 -7.07 -6.89 1.65
N VAL A 51 -7.05 -7.11 2.97
CA VAL A 51 -5.99 -7.85 3.65
C VAL A 51 -6.34 -9.33 3.68
N ASP A 52 -5.42 -10.17 3.21
CA ASP A 52 -5.47 -11.61 3.44
C ASP A 52 -5.00 -11.92 4.86
N ARG A 53 -5.99 -12.19 5.73
CA ARG A 53 -5.75 -12.47 7.14
C ARG A 53 -5.04 -13.80 7.37
N ALA A 54 -5.10 -14.74 6.42
CA ALA A 54 -4.40 -16.01 6.56
C ALA A 54 -2.87 -15.82 6.55
N LEU A 55 -2.38 -14.77 5.87
CA LEU A 55 -0.96 -14.41 5.81
C LEU A 55 -0.45 -13.70 7.08
N LEU A 56 -1.35 -13.23 7.94
CA LEU A 56 -0.97 -12.52 9.17
C LEU A 56 -0.76 -13.45 10.37
N GLY A 57 -1.23 -14.70 10.29
CA GLY A 57 -1.30 -15.61 11.44
C GLY A 57 -2.35 -15.19 12.47
N ALA A 58 -2.27 -15.78 13.67
CA ALA A 58 -3.19 -15.46 14.76
C ALA A 58 -2.87 -14.08 15.37
N PRO A 59 -3.89 -13.28 15.74
CA PRO A 59 -3.67 -12.03 16.46
C PRO A 59 -2.91 -12.26 17.78
N VAL A 60 -1.89 -11.45 18.03
CA VAL A 60 -1.07 -11.54 19.26
C VAL A 60 -1.69 -10.79 20.45
N ALA A 61 -2.67 -9.93 20.20
CA ALA A 61 -3.40 -9.19 21.22
C ALA A 61 -4.80 -8.79 20.70
N SER A 62 -5.73 -8.55 21.62
CA SER A 62 -7.04 -7.96 21.35
C SER A 62 -7.45 -7.13 22.55
N PHE A 63 -8.04 -5.95 22.29
CA PHE A 63 -8.45 -5.01 23.31
C PHE A 63 -9.96 -4.73 23.14
N PRO A 64 -10.69 -4.55 24.24
CA PRO A 64 -12.11 -4.19 24.20
C PRO A 64 -12.35 -2.78 23.64
#